data_AF-A0A4R3YCV9-F1
#
_entry.id   AF-A0A4R3YCV9-F1
#
_cell.length_a   1.000
_cell.length_b   1.000
_cell.length_c   1.000
_cell.angle_alpha   90.00
_cell.angle_beta   90.00
_cell.angle_gamma   90.00
#
_symmetry.space_group_name_H-M   'P 1'
#
loop_
_entity.id
_entity.type
_entity.pdbx_description
1 polymer ?
#
loop_
_entity_poly.entity_id
_entity_poly.type
_entity_poly.pdbx_seq_one_letter_code
_entity_poly.pdbx_strand_id
1 'polypeptide(L)'
;MMKPTIKTTALAILISLGAIACGSSGGGGSTPNNTNTATTTTPATDNTTTDAAKKAEETRKAEETRKAEETRKAEEARKAEEARLAEEARLAEEARLAEEARLAEEARLAEEARLAEEARLAEEARKAEEARKAEEARKAEEAEEARKAEEARKAEEARKAEEARLAEEARLAEEARLAEEARLAEEARLAEEARLAEEARLAEEARLVEEARLAEEARLAEEARLAEEARKAEEARKAEEARQRELEKTPLAAYAVVQEVNQNEKLVNDLQKAVNLNQYIPAQGKGSGYDNSDVNQNISINGKEAPIAASYTIYYNDLEDSGIAVVHASGRSDGEYNSNSWLYMYSGRATNAKELENLSGEANYQGKAYIYSVASKMNITANFDNKTISGNIISADNATYVINLEQSNITDTDGYLSFNGTAKGQAYDTSLEGSYDGKFMGLHAQEIAGKVSLKGSGYDGKLQAVFNGTKQ
;
A
#
# COMPACT_ATOMS: atom_id res chain seq x y z
N MET A 1 -0.35 -17.93 43.24
CA MET A 1 0.52 -19.09 43.56
C MET A 1 1.96 -18.56 43.55
N MET A 2 2.91 -18.96 44.40
CA MET A 2 2.95 -20.01 45.44
C MET A 2 3.80 -19.52 46.64
N LYS A 3 3.68 -20.12 47.83
CA LYS A 3 4.24 -19.58 49.09
C LYS A 3 5.72 -19.98 49.31
N PRO A 4 6.57 -19.13 49.91
CA PRO A 4 7.69 -19.61 50.72
C PRO A 4 7.15 -20.24 52.02
N THR A 5 7.75 -21.33 52.50
CA THR A 5 7.24 -22.09 53.67
C THR A 5 8.28 -22.11 54.79
N ILE A 6 7.86 -21.75 56.01
CA ILE A 6 8.67 -21.71 57.23
C ILE A 6 9.04 -23.13 57.69
N LYS A 7 10.26 -23.33 58.20
CA LYS A 7 10.62 -24.48 59.04
C LYS A 7 11.41 -24.06 60.28
N THR A 8 10.69 -23.90 61.38
CA THR A 8 11.19 -23.86 62.76
C THR A 8 11.51 -25.28 63.26
N THR A 9 12.52 -25.49 64.11
CA THR A 9 12.55 -26.48 65.24
C THR A 9 13.83 -26.33 66.08
N ALA A 10 13.71 -26.38 67.42
CA ALA A 10 14.68 -26.61 68.54
C ALA A 10 16.12 -26.03 68.50
N LEU A 11 16.74 -25.44 69.55
CA LEU A 11 16.57 -25.39 71.03
C LEU A 11 17.38 -26.42 71.87
N ALA A 12 18.56 -26.00 72.35
CA ALA A 12 19.22 -26.30 73.64
C ALA A 12 20.47 -25.39 73.72
N ILE A 13 20.66 -24.43 74.63
CA ILE A 13 20.61 -24.38 76.10
C ILE A 13 21.70 -25.24 76.77
N LEU A 14 22.74 -24.57 77.27
CA LEU A 14 23.44 -24.89 78.53
C LEU A 14 24.09 -23.61 79.10
N ILE A 15 24.15 -23.47 80.42
CA ILE A 15 24.46 -22.21 81.14
C ILE A 15 25.35 -22.49 82.36
N SER A 16 26.43 -21.71 82.48
CA SER A 16 27.20 -21.44 83.72
C SER A 16 28.16 -20.27 83.41
N LEU A 17 27.84 -19.00 83.67
CA LEU A 17 27.58 -18.34 84.96
C LEU A 17 28.76 -18.44 85.94
N GLY A 18 29.09 -17.33 86.62
CA GLY A 18 30.19 -17.25 87.59
C GLY A 18 30.19 -15.94 88.38
N ALA A 19 31.35 -15.60 88.97
CA ALA A 19 31.66 -14.41 89.79
C ALA A 19 31.16 -14.42 91.26
N ILE A 20 31.67 -13.42 92.03
CA ILE A 20 31.43 -13.11 93.46
C ILE A 20 32.17 -14.03 94.47
N ALA A 21 32.74 -13.55 95.59
CA ALA A 21 33.69 -12.45 95.86
C ALA A 21 34.05 -12.42 97.38
N CYS A 22 35.18 -11.77 97.71
CA CYS A 22 35.63 -11.15 98.98
C CYS A 22 34.78 -11.23 100.29
N GLY A 23 35.44 -11.37 101.45
CA GLY A 23 34.87 -10.97 102.75
C GLY A 23 35.59 -11.54 103.99
N SER A 24 36.10 -10.69 104.89
CA SER A 24 36.92 -11.06 106.06
C SER A 24 36.23 -10.83 107.42
N SER A 25 36.82 -11.39 108.48
CA SER A 25 36.90 -10.90 109.90
C SER A 25 35.94 -11.42 111.00
N GLY A 26 36.54 -11.73 112.18
CA GLY A 26 35.94 -11.77 113.54
C GLY A 26 35.09 -12.98 113.94
N GLY A 27 35.10 -13.50 115.19
CA GLY A 27 36.00 -13.26 116.33
C GLY A 27 35.46 -13.77 117.70
N GLY A 28 36.27 -14.50 118.48
CA GLY A 28 35.98 -14.96 119.87
C GLY A 28 35.18 -16.27 120.02
N GLY A 29 35.26 -17.04 121.12
CA GLY A 29 36.20 -17.00 122.26
C GLY A 29 35.64 -17.57 123.58
N SER A 30 36.16 -18.70 124.09
CA SER A 30 35.87 -19.29 125.43
C SER A 30 36.95 -20.32 125.87
N THR A 31 37.12 -20.50 127.19
CA THR A 31 38.12 -21.35 127.91
C THR A 31 37.39 -22.35 128.87
N PRO A 32 37.98 -23.14 129.84
CA PRO A 32 39.35 -23.17 130.41
C PRO A 32 39.93 -24.57 130.86
N ASN A 33 40.94 -24.52 131.77
CA ASN A 33 41.66 -25.55 132.57
C ASN A 33 42.88 -26.29 131.92
N ASN A 34 44.13 -26.29 132.43
CA ASN A 34 44.77 -26.28 133.80
C ASN A 34 45.01 -27.73 134.34
N THR A 35 46.14 -28.18 134.94
CA THR A 35 47.11 -27.55 135.88
C THR A 35 48.48 -28.31 135.97
N ASN A 36 49.60 -27.61 136.22
CA ASN A 36 50.74 -27.80 137.20
C ASN A 36 51.20 -29.19 137.75
N THR A 37 52.42 -29.43 138.31
CA THR A 37 53.76 -28.75 138.43
C THR A 37 54.85 -29.78 138.85
N ALA A 38 56.14 -29.38 138.95
CA ALA A 38 57.29 -30.22 139.39
C ALA A 38 57.72 -29.99 140.87
N THR A 39 58.50 -30.92 141.49
CA THR A 39 59.33 -30.70 142.72
C THR A 39 60.30 -31.86 143.07
N THR A 40 61.27 -31.61 143.97
CA THR A 40 62.27 -32.54 144.58
C THR A 40 62.81 -31.96 145.93
N THR A 41 63.65 -32.58 146.79
CA THR A 41 63.67 -33.91 147.48
C THR A 41 64.70 -33.87 148.65
N THR A 42 64.38 -34.26 149.89
CA THR A 42 65.34 -34.28 151.05
C THR A 42 65.02 -35.35 152.16
N PRO A 43 65.97 -35.68 153.09
CA PRO A 43 65.91 -36.91 153.96
C PRO A 43 66.20 -36.70 155.49
N ALA A 44 66.43 -37.79 156.29
CA ALA A 44 67.42 -37.96 157.41
C ALA A 44 66.94 -38.66 158.74
N THR A 45 67.85 -38.75 159.75
CA THR A 45 67.79 -39.38 161.13
C THR A 45 67.97 -40.92 161.16
N ASP A 46 68.38 -41.65 162.23
CA ASP A 46 68.83 -41.41 163.65
C ASP A 46 69.67 -42.66 164.13
N ASN A 47 70.29 -42.91 165.31
CA ASN A 47 70.67 -42.28 166.62
C ASN A 47 72.11 -42.88 166.98
N THR A 48 72.77 -43.21 168.13
CA THR A 48 72.75 -43.34 169.63
C THR A 48 74.26 -43.33 170.11
N THR A 49 74.80 -43.65 171.32
CA THR A 49 74.70 -43.35 172.80
C THR A 49 76.06 -43.81 173.42
N THR A 50 76.51 -43.64 174.69
CA THR A 50 76.04 -43.06 175.99
C THR A 50 76.87 -41.79 176.36
N ASP A 51 77.55 -41.47 177.49
CA ASP A 51 77.82 -42.04 178.85
C ASP A 51 78.21 -40.92 179.89
N ALA A 52 78.84 -41.23 181.05
CA ALA A 52 79.04 -40.30 182.19
C ALA A 52 80.46 -40.29 182.86
N ALA A 53 80.75 -39.30 183.74
CA ALA A 53 82.05 -39.13 184.45
C ALA A 53 81.95 -38.37 185.80
N LYS A 54 82.98 -38.44 186.69
CA LYS A 54 82.99 -37.74 188.01
C LYS A 54 84.39 -37.44 188.64
N LYS A 55 85.13 -36.43 188.15
CA LYS A 55 86.36 -35.88 188.82
C LYS A 55 86.73 -34.46 188.30
N ALA A 56 86.00 -33.41 188.71
CA ALA A 56 85.89 -32.19 187.89
C ALA A 56 85.87 -30.80 188.57
N GLU A 57 86.14 -30.63 189.87
CA GLU A 57 85.77 -29.38 190.56
C GLU A 57 86.89 -28.33 190.82
N GLU A 58 88.15 -28.72 190.98
CA GLU A 58 89.20 -27.80 191.48
C GLU A 58 89.78 -26.82 190.44
N THR A 59 89.62 -27.05 189.14
CA THR A 59 90.26 -26.24 188.07
C THR A 59 89.59 -24.88 187.80
N ARG A 60 88.37 -24.65 188.28
CA ARG A 60 87.50 -23.57 187.77
C ARG A 60 87.94 -22.13 188.09
N LYS A 61 88.80 -21.91 189.10
CA LYS A 61 89.09 -20.56 189.65
C LYS A 61 90.24 -19.79 188.98
N ALA A 62 90.93 -20.36 188.00
CA ALA A 62 92.11 -19.74 187.37
C ALA A 62 91.83 -19.05 186.02
N GLU A 63 90.62 -19.17 185.45
CA GLU A 63 90.38 -18.82 184.05
C GLU A 63 89.81 -17.40 183.82
N GLU A 64 89.05 -16.86 184.79
CA GLU A 64 88.27 -15.63 184.59
C GLU A 64 89.14 -14.38 184.38
N THR A 65 90.26 -14.25 185.10
CA THR A 65 91.16 -13.08 185.02
C THR A 65 91.84 -12.91 183.66
N ARG A 66 91.95 -13.97 182.84
CA ARG A 66 92.57 -13.89 181.51
C ARG A 66 91.66 -13.26 180.46
N LYS A 67 90.33 -13.46 180.56
CA LYS A 67 89.35 -13.05 179.55
C LYS A 67 89.07 -11.54 179.45
N ALA A 68 89.47 -10.78 180.47
CA ALA A 68 89.23 -9.33 180.55
C ALA A 68 90.26 -8.48 179.75
N GLU A 69 91.45 -9.00 179.46
CA GLU A 69 92.48 -8.23 178.72
C GLU A 69 92.36 -8.42 177.20
N GLU A 70 91.98 -9.61 176.73
CA GLU A 70 91.78 -9.92 175.30
C GLU A 70 90.68 -9.03 174.68
N THR A 71 89.59 -8.77 175.41
CA THR A 71 88.45 -7.98 174.92
C THR A 71 88.79 -6.53 174.58
N ARG A 72 89.70 -5.88 175.31
CA ARG A 72 90.06 -4.48 175.05
C ARG A 72 90.82 -4.29 173.73
N LYS A 73 91.67 -5.24 173.35
CA LYS A 73 92.44 -5.16 172.08
C LYS A 73 91.58 -5.41 170.85
N ALA A 74 90.49 -6.17 170.97
CA ALA A 74 89.59 -6.46 169.87
C ALA A 74 88.81 -5.21 169.39
N GLU A 75 88.48 -4.28 170.28
CA GLU A 75 87.68 -3.10 169.92
C GLU A 75 88.46 -2.02 169.15
N GLU A 76 89.74 -1.81 169.46
CA GLU A 76 90.58 -0.86 168.71
C GLU A 76 90.77 -1.33 167.25
N ALA A 77 90.96 -2.63 167.02
CA ALA A 77 91.11 -3.20 165.68
C ALA A 77 89.86 -2.96 164.81
N ARG A 78 88.65 -3.15 165.36
CA ARG A 78 87.38 -2.97 164.65
C ARG A 78 87.23 -1.57 164.05
N LYS A 79 87.61 -0.51 164.78
CA LYS A 79 87.48 0.88 164.33
C LYS A 79 88.44 1.24 163.19
N ALA A 80 89.59 0.59 163.10
CA ALA A 80 90.53 0.79 162.00
C ALA A 80 90.01 0.19 160.68
N GLU A 81 89.33 -0.97 160.75
CA GLU A 81 88.75 -1.62 159.56
C GLU A 81 87.51 -0.89 159.04
N GLU A 82 86.65 -0.39 159.93
CA GLU A 82 85.46 0.41 159.58
C GLU A 82 85.83 1.68 158.77
N ALA A 83 86.93 2.36 159.13
CA ALA A 83 87.45 3.51 158.39
C ALA A 83 87.98 3.14 156.99
N ARG A 84 88.59 1.96 156.82
CA ARG A 84 89.14 1.50 155.53
C ARG A 84 88.03 1.27 154.50
N LEU A 85 86.91 0.70 154.93
CA LEU A 85 85.76 0.41 154.06
C LEU A 85 85.07 1.69 153.54
N ALA A 86 85.10 2.78 154.30
CA ALA A 86 84.52 4.06 153.88
C ALA A 86 85.31 4.74 152.74
N GLU A 87 86.65 4.68 152.74
CA GLU A 87 87.48 5.19 151.64
C GLU A 87 87.29 4.35 150.36
N GLU A 88 87.20 3.03 150.50
CA GLU A 88 86.98 2.09 149.39
C GLU A 88 85.63 2.36 148.67
N ALA A 89 84.56 2.64 149.44
CA ALA A 89 83.26 3.00 148.90
C ALA A 89 83.27 4.35 148.14
N ARG A 90 84.03 5.35 148.61
CA ARG A 90 84.11 6.68 147.97
C ARG A 90 84.71 6.60 146.56
N LEU A 91 85.76 5.79 146.39
CA LEU A 91 86.43 5.60 145.09
C LEU A 91 85.54 4.87 144.07
N ALA A 92 84.66 3.99 144.52
CA ALA A 92 83.70 3.29 143.64
C ALA A 92 82.63 4.22 143.07
N GLU A 93 82.12 5.17 143.86
CA GLU A 93 81.16 6.19 143.39
C GLU A 93 81.80 7.13 142.36
N GLU A 94 83.05 7.55 142.60
CA GLU A 94 83.82 8.42 141.71
C GLU A 94 84.04 7.78 140.32
N ALA A 95 84.35 6.47 140.28
CA ALA A 95 84.47 5.71 139.04
C ALA A 95 83.13 5.56 138.28
N ARG A 96 82.02 5.36 139.00
CA ARG A 96 80.68 5.20 138.41
C ARG A 96 80.24 6.43 137.61
N LEU A 97 80.50 7.63 138.16
CA LEU A 97 80.15 8.90 137.52
C LEU A 97 80.96 9.17 136.23
N ALA A 98 82.19 8.68 136.15
CA ALA A 98 83.02 8.81 134.95
C ALA A 98 82.52 7.95 133.77
N GLU A 99 82.06 6.73 134.04
CA GLU A 99 81.43 5.86 133.03
C GLU A 99 80.12 6.47 132.51
N GLU A 100 79.28 7.01 133.42
CA GLU A 100 78.01 7.66 133.09
C GLU A 100 78.20 8.86 132.14
N ALA A 101 79.22 9.70 132.39
CA ALA A 101 79.57 10.81 131.52
C ALA A 101 80.06 10.36 130.11
N ARG A 102 80.83 9.28 130.03
CA ARG A 102 81.35 8.75 128.76
C ARG A 102 80.22 8.29 127.83
N LEU A 103 79.21 7.61 128.37
CA LEU A 103 78.06 7.11 127.61
C LEU A 103 77.17 8.25 127.08
N ALA A 104 77.09 9.38 127.79
CA ALA A 104 76.33 10.55 127.35
C ALA A 104 76.96 11.24 126.12
N GLU A 105 78.28 11.36 126.05
CA GLU A 105 79.00 11.90 124.87
C GLU A 105 78.82 10.97 123.65
N GLU A 106 78.93 9.66 123.86
CA GLU A 106 78.76 8.64 122.82
C GLU A 106 77.35 8.69 122.19
N ALA A 107 76.31 8.85 123.00
CA ALA A 107 74.93 9.02 122.53
C ALA A 107 74.71 10.32 121.73
N ARG A 108 75.35 11.43 122.15
CA ARG A 108 75.23 12.74 121.47
C ARG A 108 75.76 12.69 120.04
N LEU A 109 76.90 12.02 119.83
CA LEU A 109 77.53 11.88 118.51
C LEU A 109 76.70 11.00 117.55
N ALA A 110 75.99 9.99 118.08
CA ALA A 110 75.12 9.14 117.29
C ALA A 110 73.88 9.89 116.74
N GLU A 111 73.27 10.76 117.53
CA GLU A 111 72.14 11.61 117.10
C GLU A 111 72.58 12.63 116.02
N GLU A 112 73.77 13.24 116.20
CA GLU A 112 74.35 14.19 115.24
C GLU A 112 74.59 13.54 113.87
N ALA A 113 75.11 12.31 113.83
CA ALA A 113 75.29 11.55 112.59
C ALA A 113 73.96 11.17 111.92
N ARG A 114 72.93 10.81 112.71
CA ARG A 114 71.59 10.43 112.20
C ARG A 114 70.93 11.57 111.41
N LEU A 115 71.01 12.79 111.93
CA LEU A 115 70.43 13.99 111.31
C LEU A 115 71.12 14.37 109.99
N ALA A 116 72.42 14.11 109.85
CA ALA A 116 73.17 14.38 108.62
C ALA A 116 72.74 13.46 107.45
N GLU A 117 72.51 12.17 107.71
CA GLU A 117 72.02 11.21 106.71
C GLU A 117 70.59 11.56 106.25
N GLU A 118 69.72 11.95 107.20
CA GLU A 118 68.33 12.36 106.92
C GLU A 118 68.28 13.58 105.98
N ALA A 119 69.13 14.58 106.19
CA ALA A 119 69.25 15.75 105.32
C ALA A 119 69.74 15.40 103.91
N ARG A 120 70.69 14.46 103.79
CA ARG A 120 71.24 14.01 102.49
C ARG A 120 70.17 13.38 101.60
N LEU A 121 69.35 12.49 102.19
CA LEU A 121 68.27 11.79 101.48
C LEU A 121 67.17 12.75 101.01
N ALA A 122 66.86 13.80 101.78
CA ALA A 122 65.88 14.81 101.41
C ALA A 122 66.28 15.62 100.16
N GLU A 123 67.57 15.96 100.01
CA GLU A 123 68.04 16.69 98.82
C GLU A 123 68.06 15.80 97.56
N GLU A 124 68.37 14.51 97.72
CA GLU A 124 68.37 13.51 96.64
C GLU A 124 66.96 13.30 96.07
N ALA A 125 65.95 13.15 96.95
CA ALA A 125 64.55 13.02 96.56
C ALA A 125 64.02 14.23 95.75
N ARG A 126 64.40 15.46 96.15
CA ARG A 126 63.99 16.69 95.44
C ARG A 126 64.47 16.71 93.99
N LYS A 127 65.73 16.32 93.75
CA LYS A 127 66.32 16.29 92.39
C LYS A 127 65.64 15.28 91.48
N ALA A 128 65.21 14.13 92.04
CA ALA A 128 64.48 13.11 91.29
C ALA A 128 63.09 13.59 90.83
N GLU A 129 62.36 14.35 91.67
CA GLU A 129 61.04 14.87 91.28
C GLU A 129 61.13 15.97 90.22
N GLU A 130 62.16 16.83 90.29
CA GLU A 130 62.41 17.88 89.29
C GLU A 130 62.68 17.28 87.90
N ALA A 131 63.51 16.23 87.81
CA ALA A 131 63.79 15.51 86.57
C ALA A 131 62.52 14.89 85.96
N ARG A 132 61.63 14.30 86.78
CA ARG A 132 60.38 13.68 86.29
C ARG A 132 59.47 14.70 85.58
N LYS A 133 59.33 15.90 86.16
CA LYS A 133 58.48 16.97 85.61
C LYS A 133 58.99 17.48 84.26
N ALA A 134 60.30 17.53 84.06
CA ALA A 134 60.89 17.90 82.78
C ALA A 134 60.63 16.88 81.66
N GLU A 135 60.65 15.57 81.97
CA GLU A 135 60.35 14.53 80.98
C GLU A 135 58.85 14.48 80.61
N GLU A 136 57.97 14.74 81.59
CA GLU A 136 56.52 14.81 81.39
C GLU A 136 56.11 15.96 80.45
N ALA A 137 56.73 17.13 80.61
CA ALA A 137 56.49 18.29 79.75
C ALA A 137 56.82 18.01 78.27
N ARG A 138 57.98 17.40 77.99
CA ARG A 138 58.43 17.13 76.60
C ARG A 138 57.48 16.20 75.85
N LYS A 139 56.93 15.20 76.52
CA LYS A 139 55.97 14.24 75.94
C LYS A 139 54.62 14.88 75.58
N ALA A 140 54.22 15.94 76.30
CA ALA A 140 53.01 16.69 75.97
C ALA A 140 53.18 17.53 74.69
N GLU A 141 54.36 18.12 74.49
CA GLU A 141 54.70 18.91 73.31
C GLU A 141 54.78 18.03 72.04
N GLU A 142 55.51 16.91 72.11
CA GLU A 142 55.61 15.90 71.03
C GLU A 142 54.21 15.40 70.58
N ALA A 143 53.25 15.26 71.51
CA ALA A 143 51.90 14.81 71.22
C ALA A 143 50.99 15.86 70.54
N GLU A 144 51.23 17.15 70.77
CA GLU A 144 50.41 18.21 70.15
C GLU A 144 50.76 18.44 68.67
N GLU A 145 52.04 18.36 68.31
CA GLU A 145 52.48 18.48 66.90
C GLU A 145 51.89 17.35 66.04
N ALA A 146 51.93 16.10 66.53
CA ALA A 146 51.38 14.94 65.84
C ALA A 146 49.88 15.12 65.49
N ARG A 147 49.10 15.70 66.40
CA ARG A 147 47.66 15.96 66.19
C ARG A 147 47.43 16.96 65.04
N LYS A 148 48.20 18.06 65.02
CA LYS A 148 48.10 19.12 63.99
C LYS A 148 48.42 18.57 62.59
N ALA A 149 49.39 17.67 62.49
CA ALA A 149 49.78 17.05 61.22
C ALA A 149 48.68 16.13 60.63
N GLU A 150 47.97 15.36 61.47
CA GLU A 150 46.89 14.48 60.99
C GLU A 150 45.65 15.28 60.53
N GLU A 151 45.33 16.37 61.23
CA GLU A 151 44.21 17.26 60.90
C GLU A 151 44.40 17.92 59.52
N ALA A 152 45.61 18.43 59.24
CA ALA A 152 45.95 19.00 57.94
C ALA A 152 45.78 18.02 56.77
N ARG A 153 46.18 16.74 56.95
CA ARG A 153 46.05 15.71 55.91
C ARG A 153 44.59 15.44 55.54
N LYS A 154 43.70 15.37 56.54
CA LYS A 154 42.26 15.12 56.34
C LYS A 154 41.58 16.27 55.58
N ALA A 155 42.01 17.51 55.81
CA ALA A 155 41.50 18.67 55.08
C ALA A 155 41.87 18.66 53.58
N GLU A 156 43.08 18.22 53.23
CA GLU A 156 43.49 18.12 51.81
C GLU A 156 42.76 16.99 51.07
N GLU A 157 42.55 15.86 51.73
CA GLU A 157 41.81 14.71 51.18
C GLU A 157 40.35 15.07 50.86
N ALA A 158 39.66 15.75 51.79
CA ALA A 158 38.30 16.23 51.59
C ALA A 158 38.16 17.20 50.40
N ARG A 159 39.14 18.10 50.20
CA ARG A 159 39.12 19.07 49.07
C ARG A 159 39.16 18.36 47.71
N LYS A 160 40.00 17.33 47.57
CA LYS A 160 40.16 16.57 46.32
C LYS A 160 38.90 15.76 45.97
N ALA A 161 38.17 15.27 46.98
CA ALA A 161 36.92 14.55 46.77
C ALA A 161 35.81 15.45 46.18
N GLU A 162 35.67 16.68 46.69
CA GLU A 162 34.65 17.62 46.19
C GLU A 162 34.99 18.16 44.79
N GLU A 163 36.27 18.40 44.50
CA GLU A 163 36.76 18.79 43.16
C GLU A 163 36.42 17.72 42.10
N ALA A 164 36.61 16.44 42.43
CA ALA A 164 36.23 15.33 41.55
C ALA A 164 34.71 15.20 41.37
N ARG A 165 33.91 15.47 42.42
CA ARG A 165 32.45 15.42 42.38
C ARG A 165 31.88 16.46 41.40
N LEU A 166 32.38 17.69 41.47
CA LEU A 166 31.95 18.80 40.61
C LEU A 166 32.32 18.57 39.12
N ALA A 167 33.45 17.92 38.85
CA ALA A 167 33.86 17.60 37.48
C ALA A 167 32.92 16.61 36.77
N GLU A 168 32.45 15.57 37.47
CA GLU A 168 31.51 14.59 36.90
C GLU A 168 30.10 15.18 36.76
N GLU A 169 29.67 16.03 37.71
CA GLU A 169 28.39 16.77 37.62
C GLU A 169 28.35 17.67 36.37
N ALA A 170 29.44 18.37 36.05
CA ALA A 170 29.58 19.16 34.84
C ALA A 170 29.58 18.30 33.55
N ARG A 171 30.22 17.13 33.58
CA ARG A 171 30.27 16.19 32.43
C ARG A 171 28.89 15.69 32.05
N LEU A 172 28.09 15.29 33.04
CA LEU A 172 26.72 14.79 32.84
C LEU A 172 25.77 15.88 32.34
N ALA A 173 25.97 17.13 32.75
CA ALA A 173 25.16 18.26 32.27
C ALA A 173 25.35 18.54 30.77
N GLU A 174 26.58 18.48 30.26
CA GLU A 174 26.87 18.67 28.83
C GLU A 174 26.39 17.47 27.98
N GLU A 175 26.52 16.25 28.50
CA GLU A 175 25.98 15.04 27.85
C GLU A 175 24.46 15.14 27.66
N ALA A 176 23.73 15.61 28.67
CA ALA A 176 22.29 15.86 28.58
C ALA A 176 21.93 17.00 27.61
N ARG A 177 22.74 18.07 27.55
CA ARG A 177 22.54 19.21 26.63
C ARG A 177 22.63 18.77 25.17
N LEU A 178 23.65 17.98 24.83
CA LEU A 178 23.87 17.45 23.48
C LEU A 178 22.77 16.47 23.03
N ALA A 179 22.22 15.69 23.96
CA ALA A 179 21.12 14.76 23.66
C ALA A 179 19.82 15.49 23.27
N GLU A 180 19.47 16.58 23.95
CA GLU A 180 18.29 17.39 23.61
C GLU A 180 18.47 18.20 22.32
N GLU A 181 19.68 18.71 22.06
CA GLU A 181 20.03 19.38 20.80
C GLU A 181 19.85 18.43 19.60
N ALA A 182 20.29 17.17 19.72
CA ALA A 182 20.09 16.14 18.71
C ALA A 182 18.60 15.77 18.53
N ARG A 183 17.82 15.72 19.63
CA ARG A 183 16.38 15.42 19.59
C ARG A 183 15.60 16.48 18.80
N LEU A 184 15.89 17.75 19.07
CA LEU A 184 15.25 18.90 18.39
C LEU A 184 15.60 18.97 16.90
N ALA A 185 16.83 18.59 16.53
CA ALA A 185 17.25 18.56 15.12
C ALA A 185 16.47 17.52 14.29
N GLU A 186 16.24 16.32 14.83
CA GLU A 186 15.45 15.28 14.14
C GLU A 186 13.95 15.62 14.09
N GLU A 187 13.40 16.25 15.13
CA GLU A 187 12.02 16.76 15.15
C GLU A 187 11.79 17.80 14.03
N ALA A 188 12.74 18.73 13.86
CA ALA A 188 12.72 19.70 12.77
C ALA A 188 12.86 19.06 11.36
N ARG A 189 13.69 18.02 11.23
CA ARG A 189 13.89 17.28 9.97
C ARG A 189 12.59 16.60 9.51
N LEU A 190 11.89 15.94 10.43
CA LEU A 190 10.62 15.25 10.16
C LEU A 190 9.49 16.23 9.80
N ALA A 191 9.48 17.43 10.40
CA ALA A 191 8.49 18.45 10.08
C ALA A 191 8.61 18.99 8.64
N GLU A 192 9.84 19.21 8.14
CA GLU A 192 10.06 19.65 6.75
C GLU A 192 9.79 18.52 5.73
N GLU A 193 10.12 17.27 6.06
CA GLU A 193 9.77 16.10 5.24
C GLU A 193 8.25 15.98 5.05
N ALA A 194 7.46 16.17 6.12
CA ALA A 194 6.01 16.20 6.05
C ALA A 194 5.46 17.38 5.24
N ARG A 195 6.08 18.56 5.34
CA ARG A 195 5.68 19.77 4.58
C ARG A 195 5.84 19.56 3.07
N LEU A 196 6.96 19.00 2.64
CA LEU A 196 7.26 18.71 1.24
C LEU A 196 6.33 17.64 0.64
N ALA A 197 5.90 16.65 1.45
CA ALA A 197 4.97 15.62 1.02
C ALA A 197 3.57 16.17 0.69
N GLU A 198 3.05 17.10 1.50
CA GLU A 198 1.75 17.74 1.25
C GLU A 198 1.81 18.73 0.07
N GLU A 199 2.92 19.45 -0.10
CA GLU A 199 3.15 20.32 -1.27
C GLU A 199 3.12 19.52 -2.58
N ALA A 200 3.76 18.34 -2.61
CA ALA A 200 3.71 17.43 -3.75
C ALA A 200 2.29 16.86 -4.00
N ARG A 201 1.54 16.55 -2.94
CA ARG A 201 0.16 16.04 -3.05
C ARG A 201 -0.77 17.06 -3.70
N LEU A 202 -0.68 18.33 -3.30
CA LEU A 202 -1.48 19.42 -3.85
C LEU A 202 -1.14 19.74 -5.31
N ALA A 203 0.14 19.61 -5.70
CA ALA A 203 0.56 19.80 -7.09
C ALA A 203 -0.02 18.72 -8.03
N GLU A 204 -0.08 17.46 -7.60
CA GLU A 204 -0.69 16.37 -8.37
C GLU A 204 -2.21 16.51 -8.47
N GLU A 205 -2.87 16.91 -7.38
CA GLU A 205 -4.32 17.20 -7.38
C GLU A 205 -4.69 18.29 -8.39
N ALA A 206 -3.89 19.38 -8.46
CA ALA A 206 -4.08 20.44 -9.45
C ALA A 206 -3.86 19.96 -10.90
N ARG A 207 -2.91 19.06 -11.14
CA ARG A 207 -2.62 18.50 -12.47
C ARG A 207 -3.80 17.71 -13.02
N LEU A 208 -4.41 16.86 -12.19
CA LEU A 208 -5.56 16.02 -12.57
C LEU A 208 -6.81 16.85 -12.90
N VAL A 209 -7.00 18.00 -12.25
CA VAL A 209 -8.12 18.93 -12.54
C VAL A 209 -7.98 19.56 -13.94
N GLU A 210 -6.78 19.98 -14.33
CA GLU A 210 -6.54 20.56 -15.66
C GLU A 210 -6.62 19.51 -16.78
N GLU A 211 -6.15 18.28 -16.53
CA GLU A 211 -6.31 17.15 -17.46
C GLU A 211 -7.80 16.84 -17.72
N ALA A 212 -8.62 16.81 -16.67
CA ALA A 212 -10.07 16.63 -16.79
C ALA A 212 -10.75 17.79 -17.54
N ARG A 213 -10.29 19.03 -17.34
CA ARG A 213 -10.80 20.22 -18.06
C ARG A 213 -10.55 20.13 -19.56
N LEU A 214 -9.34 19.74 -19.96
CA LEU A 214 -8.95 19.59 -21.36
C LEU A 214 -9.70 18.45 -22.05
N ALA A 215 -10.00 17.36 -21.34
CA ALA A 215 -10.77 16.24 -21.88
C ALA A 215 -12.22 16.62 -22.25
N GLU A 216 -12.91 17.41 -21.41
CA GLU A 216 -14.27 17.88 -21.70
C GLU A 216 -14.29 18.93 -22.82
N GLU A 217 -13.29 19.80 -22.90
CA GLU A 217 -13.13 20.76 -24.01
C GLU A 217 -13.00 20.04 -25.36
N ALA A 218 -12.20 18.97 -25.42
CA ALA A 218 -12.06 18.12 -26.61
C ALA A 218 -13.37 17.37 -26.96
N ARG A 219 -14.13 16.90 -25.95
CA ARG A 219 -15.42 16.21 -26.16
C ARG A 219 -16.45 17.12 -26.82
N LEU A 220 -16.55 18.36 -26.37
CA LEU A 220 -17.48 19.36 -26.91
C LEU A 220 -17.13 19.78 -28.35
N ALA A 221 -15.83 19.82 -28.70
CA ALA A 221 -15.38 20.15 -30.04
C ALA A 221 -15.79 19.09 -31.09
N GLU A 222 -15.69 17.79 -30.75
CA GLU A 222 -16.11 16.70 -31.65
C GLU A 222 -17.65 16.63 -31.79
N GLU A 223 -18.39 16.89 -30.70
CA GLU A 223 -19.85 16.98 -30.72
C GLU A 223 -20.34 18.07 -31.71
N ALA A 224 -19.70 19.24 -31.70
CA ALA A 224 -19.97 20.31 -32.65
C ALA A 224 -19.62 19.95 -34.10
N ARG A 225 -18.51 19.23 -34.32
CA ARG A 225 -18.08 18.78 -35.66
C ARG A 225 -19.11 17.85 -36.30
N LEU A 226 -19.61 16.87 -35.54
CA LEU A 226 -20.63 15.91 -35.98
C LEU A 226 -21.96 16.60 -36.31
N ALA A 227 -22.35 17.63 -35.54
CA ALA A 227 -23.57 18.39 -35.80
C ALA A 227 -23.52 19.17 -37.13
N GLU A 228 -22.37 19.74 -37.51
CA GLU A 228 -22.24 20.42 -38.81
C GLU A 228 -22.23 19.44 -39.99
N GLU A 229 -21.63 18.25 -39.81
CA GLU A 229 -21.62 17.17 -40.82
C GLU A 229 -23.05 16.69 -41.12
N ALA A 230 -23.86 16.45 -40.08
CA ALA A 230 -25.26 16.06 -40.22
C ALA A 230 -26.10 17.11 -40.97
N ARG A 231 -25.89 18.41 -40.70
CA ARG A 231 -26.59 19.50 -41.41
C ARG A 231 -26.31 19.48 -42.91
N LYS A 232 -25.05 19.31 -43.31
CA LYS A 232 -24.64 19.27 -44.73
C LYS A 232 -25.25 18.08 -45.47
N ALA A 233 -25.34 16.92 -44.82
CA ALA A 233 -25.99 15.74 -45.39
C ALA A 233 -27.49 15.97 -45.65
N GLU A 234 -28.21 16.64 -44.75
CA GLU A 234 -29.62 16.95 -44.97
C GLU A 234 -29.85 18.06 -46.02
N GLU A 235 -28.99 19.07 -46.10
CA GLU A 235 -29.04 20.08 -47.17
C GLU A 235 -28.86 19.43 -48.55
N ALA A 236 -27.93 18.48 -48.70
CA ALA A 236 -27.73 17.71 -49.93
C ALA A 236 -28.97 16.86 -50.31
N ARG A 237 -29.56 16.15 -49.35
CA ARG A 237 -30.79 15.35 -49.55
C ARG A 237 -31.93 16.18 -50.14
N LYS A 238 -32.16 17.39 -49.58
CA LYS A 238 -33.25 18.29 -50.00
C LYS A 238 -33.04 18.85 -51.41
N ALA A 239 -31.80 19.02 -51.86
CA ALA A 239 -31.50 19.42 -53.23
C ALA A 239 -31.82 18.31 -54.25
N GLU A 240 -31.55 17.04 -53.90
CA GLU A 240 -31.85 15.91 -54.79
C GLU A 240 -33.34 15.60 -54.86
N GLU A 241 -34.06 15.64 -53.72
CA GLU A 241 -35.54 15.56 -53.68
C GLU A 241 -36.22 16.65 -54.54
N ALA A 242 -35.57 17.79 -54.77
CA ALA A 242 -36.09 18.86 -55.63
C ALA A 242 -35.90 18.56 -57.13
N ARG A 243 -34.76 17.97 -57.52
CA ARG A 243 -34.46 17.58 -58.91
C ARG A 243 -35.38 16.47 -59.42
N GLN A 244 -35.59 15.43 -58.62
CA GLN A 244 -36.46 14.32 -59.02
C GLN A 244 -37.89 14.79 -59.29
N ARG A 245 -38.40 15.69 -58.43
CA ARG A 245 -39.68 16.39 -58.64
C ARG A 245 -39.70 17.33 -59.85
N GLU A 246 -38.59 17.62 -60.51
CA GLU A 246 -38.57 18.39 -61.76
C GLU A 246 -38.60 17.46 -62.98
N LEU A 247 -37.90 16.33 -62.92
CA LEU A 247 -37.98 15.24 -63.91
C LEU A 247 -39.42 14.69 -64.00
N GLU A 248 -40.06 14.37 -62.87
CA GLU A 248 -41.46 13.92 -62.77
C GLU A 248 -42.48 14.86 -63.47
N LYS A 249 -42.16 16.16 -63.60
CA LYS A 249 -43.04 17.16 -64.24
C LYS A 249 -42.84 17.28 -65.75
N THR A 250 -41.80 16.64 -66.30
CA THR A 250 -41.55 16.67 -67.74
C THR A 250 -42.55 15.72 -68.43
N PRO A 251 -43.43 16.21 -69.32
CA PRO A 251 -44.48 15.38 -69.89
C PRO A 251 -43.89 14.31 -70.80
N LEU A 252 -43.96 13.05 -70.35
CA LEU A 252 -43.53 11.88 -71.09
C LEU A 252 -44.34 11.77 -72.39
N ALA A 253 -43.68 11.92 -73.54
CA ALA A 253 -44.37 11.88 -74.83
C ALA A 253 -44.84 10.46 -75.13
N ALA A 254 -46.14 10.31 -75.42
CA ALA A 254 -46.72 9.09 -75.94
C ALA A 254 -46.23 8.87 -77.37
N TYR A 255 -45.20 8.05 -77.52
CA TYR A 255 -44.69 7.61 -78.82
C TYR A 255 -45.56 6.47 -79.36
N ALA A 256 -45.79 6.41 -80.67
CA ALA A 256 -46.47 5.29 -81.32
C ALA A 256 -45.81 5.03 -82.67
N VAL A 257 -45.04 3.95 -82.76
CA VAL A 257 -44.43 3.51 -84.03
C VAL A 257 -45.23 2.36 -84.60
N VAL A 258 -45.56 2.49 -85.88
CA VAL A 258 -46.29 1.51 -86.65
C VAL A 258 -45.37 1.00 -87.77
N GLN A 259 -45.22 -0.31 -87.90
CA GLN A 259 -44.49 -0.96 -88.99
C GLN A 259 -45.37 -2.00 -89.69
N GLU A 260 -45.28 -2.04 -91.01
CA GLU A 260 -46.18 -2.78 -91.87
C GLU A 260 -45.49 -3.95 -92.61
N VAL A 261 -46.21 -5.09 -92.68
CA VAL A 261 -45.82 -6.25 -93.50
C VAL A 261 -46.95 -6.73 -94.41
N ASN A 262 -46.97 -6.14 -95.61
CA ASN A 262 -47.49 -6.72 -96.87
C ASN A 262 -49.01 -7.08 -96.88
N GLN A 263 -49.61 -7.45 -98.01
CA GLN A 263 -49.23 -7.15 -99.40
C GLN A 263 -49.95 -5.91 -99.97
N ASN A 264 -50.92 -5.33 -99.25
CA ASN A 264 -51.73 -4.21 -99.71
C ASN A 264 -51.78 -3.08 -98.67
N GLU A 265 -50.97 -2.04 -98.90
CA GLU A 265 -50.82 -0.84 -98.04
C GLU A 265 -52.16 -0.17 -97.73
N LYS A 266 -53.14 -0.32 -98.63
CA LYS A 266 -54.46 0.29 -98.48
C LYS A 266 -55.23 -0.28 -97.28
N LEU A 267 -55.33 -1.61 -97.13
CA LEU A 267 -56.09 -2.22 -96.03
C LEU A 267 -55.52 -1.82 -94.65
N VAL A 268 -54.19 -1.73 -94.54
CA VAL A 268 -53.52 -1.32 -93.29
C VAL A 268 -53.80 0.15 -92.97
N ASN A 269 -53.65 1.05 -93.94
CA ASN A 269 -53.98 2.46 -93.78
C ASN A 269 -55.47 2.72 -93.52
N ASP A 270 -56.35 1.82 -93.96
CA ASP A 270 -57.79 1.92 -93.74
C ASP A 270 -58.18 1.42 -92.34
N LEU A 271 -57.58 0.32 -91.87
CA LEU A 271 -57.74 -0.19 -90.51
C LEU A 271 -57.21 0.78 -89.45
N GLN A 272 -56.10 1.48 -89.70
CA GLN A 272 -55.57 2.53 -88.81
C GLN A 272 -56.52 3.73 -88.63
N LYS A 273 -57.50 3.92 -89.53
CA LYS A 273 -58.50 4.99 -89.46
C LYS A 273 -59.82 4.49 -88.85
N ALA A 274 -60.24 3.27 -89.21
CA ALA A 274 -61.48 2.66 -88.72
C ALA A 274 -61.38 2.19 -87.27
N VAL A 275 -60.22 1.63 -86.90
CA VAL A 275 -59.87 1.27 -85.53
C VAL A 275 -58.97 2.38 -85.00
N ASN A 276 -59.37 3.02 -83.91
CA ASN A 276 -58.52 3.99 -83.22
C ASN A 276 -57.42 3.25 -82.44
N LEU A 277 -56.45 2.66 -83.14
CA LEU A 277 -55.41 1.80 -82.57
C LEU A 277 -54.57 2.51 -81.50
N ASN A 278 -54.52 3.85 -81.53
CA ASN A 278 -53.89 4.67 -80.49
C ASN A 278 -54.59 4.55 -79.12
N GLN A 279 -55.83 4.04 -79.05
CA GLN A 279 -56.53 3.69 -77.79
C GLN A 279 -56.22 2.27 -77.29
N TYR A 280 -55.57 1.44 -78.13
CA TYR A 280 -55.25 0.04 -77.85
C TYR A 280 -53.81 -0.20 -77.41
N ILE A 281 -52.99 0.85 -77.30
CA ILE A 281 -51.66 0.79 -76.69
C ILE A 281 -51.41 1.92 -75.64
N PRO A 282 -52.30 2.14 -74.66
CA PRO A 282 -52.01 3.02 -73.54
C PRO A 282 -51.15 2.30 -72.49
N ALA A 283 -50.02 2.90 -72.12
CA ALA A 283 -49.19 2.46 -70.99
C ALA A 283 -49.94 2.63 -69.66
N GLN A 284 -50.78 1.63 -69.34
CA GLN A 284 -51.71 1.58 -68.20
C GLN A 284 -51.96 0.14 -67.69
N GLY A 285 -50.99 -0.77 -67.85
CA GLY A 285 -50.91 -2.02 -67.09
C GLY A 285 -52.05 -3.03 -67.30
N LYS A 286 -52.68 -3.08 -68.48
CA LYS A 286 -53.74 -4.08 -68.77
C LYS A 286 -53.22 -5.53 -68.84
N GLY A 287 -51.91 -5.74 -68.82
CA GLY A 287 -51.27 -7.04 -68.94
C GLY A 287 -51.21 -7.53 -70.39
N SER A 288 -51.13 -8.86 -70.58
CA SER A 288 -51.09 -9.45 -71.92
C SER A 288 -52.31 -10.30 -72.22
N GLY A 289 -52.84 -10.15 -73.43
CA GLY A 289 -53.96 -10.95 -73.93
C GLY A 289 -53.98 -11.01 -75.46
N TYR A 290 -55.12 -11.41 -75.99
CA TYR A 290 -55.47 -11.16 -77.37
C TYR A 290 -56.96 -10.83 -77.50
N ASP A 291 -57.28 -9.87 -78.35
CA ASP A 291 -58.64 -9.44 -78.66
C ASP A 291 -58.97 -9.80 -80.11
N ASN A 292 -60.10 -10.46 -80.33
CA ASN A 292 -60.68 -10.70 -81.66
C ASN A 292 -61.83 -9.72 -81.92
N SER A 293 -61.92 -9.14 -83.12
CA SER A 293 -63.02 -8.24 -83.48
C SER A 293 -63.27 -8.15 -84.98
N ASP A 294 -64.54 -7.96 -85.34
CA ASP A 294 -64.98 -7.76 -86.73
C ASP A 294 -65.29 -6.28 -87.01
N VAL A 295 -64.65 -5.72 -88.03
CA VAL A 295 -64.91 -4.37 -88.55
C VAL A 295 -65.73 -4.48 -89.82
N ASN A 296 -66.98 -4.03 -89.74
CA ASN A 296 -67.85 -3.79 -90.89
C ASN A 296 -68.24 -2.31 -90.88
N GLN A 297 -67.45 -1.48 -91.55
CA GLN A 297 -67.60 -0.01 -91.57
C GLN A 297 -67.35 0.56 -92.96
N ASN A 298 -68.16 1.53 -93.38
CA ASN A 298 -67.79 2.42 -94.48
C ASN A 298 -66.82 3.48 -93.94
N ILE A 299 -65.64 3.61 -94.55
CA ILE A 299 -64.76 4.76 -94.32
C ILE A 299 -64.65 5.62 -95.58
N SER A 300 -64.27 6.89 -95.42
CA SER A 300 -63.98 7.77 -96.56
C SER A 300 -62.49 7.69 -96.93
N ILE A 301 -62.20 7.29 -98.16
CA ILE A 301 -60.85 7.17 -98.72
C ILE A 301 -60.78 8.08 -99.93
N ASN A 302 -59.94 9.12 -99.86
CA ASN A 302 -59.76 10.10 -100.93
C ASN A 302 -61.10 10.69 -101.47
N GLY A 303 -62.09 10.84 -100.58
CA GLY A 303 -63.42 11.38 -100.91
C GLY A 303 -64.44 10.37 -101.44
N LYS A 304 -64.15 9.07 -101.45
CA LYS A 304 -65.10 7.99 -101.77
C LYS A 304 -65.40 7.15 -100.54
N GLU A 305 -66.64 6.69 -100.37
CA GLU A 305 -66.96 5.68 -99.36
C GLU A 305 -66.49 4.29 -99.82
N ALA A 306 -65.87 3.56 -98.90
CA ALA A 306 -65.37 2.21 -99.09
C ALA A 306 -65.78 1.33 -97.89
N PRO A 307 -66.48 0.20 -98.11
CA PRO A 307 -66.74 -0.76 -97.05
C PRO A 307 -65.46 -1.55 -96.72
N ILE A 308 -64.94 -1.36 -95.51
CA ILE A 308 -64.08 -2.35 -94.87
C ILE A 308 -64.99 -3.44 -94.33
N ALA A 309 -64.74 -4.68 -94.76
CA ALA A 309 -65.27 -5.88 -94.13
C ALA A 309 -64.08 -6.77 -93.77
N ALA A 310 -63.59 -6.66 -92.54
CA ALA A 310 -62.37 -7.31 -92.09
C ALA A 310 -62.50 -7.82 -90.65
N SER A 311 -61.96 -9.00 -90.39
CA SER A 311 -61.69 -9.49 -89.03
C SER A 311 -60.26 -9.17 -88.64
N TYR A 312 -60.02 -8.88 -87.37
CA TYR A 312 -58.67 -8.73 -86.82
C TYR A 312 -58.50 -9.44 -85.48
N THR A 313 -57.26 -9.85 -85.21
CA THR A 313 -56.77 -10.29 -83.91
C THR A 313 -55.65 -9.35 -83.48
N ILE A 314 -55.78 -8.71 -82.32
CA ILE A 314 -54.70 -7.97 -81.66
C ILE A 314 -54.06 -8.88 -80.62
N TYR A 315 -52.76 -9.12 -80.69
CA TYR A 315 -51.96 -9.67 -79.58
C TYR A 315 -51.26 -8.52 -78.87
N TYR A 316 -51.39 -8.40 -77.55
CA TYR A 316 -50.86 -7.24 -76.81
C TYR A 316 -50.15 -7.60 -75.51
N ASN A 317 -49.25 -6.73 -75.06
CA ASN A 317 -48.65 -6.75 -73.72
C ASN A 317 -48.44 -5.31 -73.22
N ASP A 318 -49.37 -4.82 -72.39
CA ASP A 318 -49.31 -3.51 -71.75
C ASP A 318 -48.64 -3.63 -70.37
N LEU A 319 -47.56 -2.86 -70.20
CA LEU A 319 -46.84 -2.65 -68.95
C LEU A 319 -47.22 -1.28 -68.34
N GLU A 320 -46.43 -0.74 -67.40
CA GLU A 320 -46.76 0.54 -66.75
C GLU A 320 -46.34 1.75 -67.60
N ASP A 321 -45.18 1.66 -68.27
CA ASP A 321 -44.61 2.73 -69.09
C ASP A 321 -44.62 2.44 -70.60
N SER A 322 -44.88 1.20 -71.02
CA SER A 322 -44.88 0.79 -72.43
C SER A 322 -46.00 -0.17 -72.79
N GLY A 323 -46.26 -0.29 -74.09
CA GLY A 323 -47.12 -1.35 -74.64
C GLY A 323 -46.67 -1.78 -76.03
N ILE A 324 -47.02 -3.01 -76.39
CA ILE A 324 -46.84 -3.54 -77.75
C ILE A 324 -48.14 -4.16 -78.25
N ALA A 325 -48.35 -4.08 -79.56
CA ALA A 325 -49.45 -4.74 -80.24
C ALA A 325 -49.00 -5.34 -81.58
N VAL A 326 -49.47 -6.55 -81.89
CA VAL A 326 -49.45 -7.11 -83.25
C VAL A 326 -50.89 -7.29 -83.70
N VAL A 327 -51.28 -6.62 -84.78
CA VAL A 327 -52.60 -6.79 -85.41
C VAL A 327 -52.45 -7.68 -86.64
N HIS A 328 -53.03 -8.87 -86.61
CA HIS A 328 -53.29 -9.66 -87.81
C HIS A 328 -54.67 -9.31 -88.33
N ALA A 329 -54.80 -8.99 -89.62
CA ALA A 329 -56.08 -8.66 -90.24
C ALA A 329 -56.30 -9.39 -91.57
N SER A 330 -57.55 -9.73 -91.85
CA SER A 330 -57.98 -10.32 -93.13
C SER A 330 -59.35 -9.78 -93.54
N GLY A 331 -59.54 -9.45 -94.82
CA GLY A 331 -60.82 -8.87 -95.25
C GLY A 331 -60.86 -8.34 -96.68
N ARG A 332 -61.89 -7.52 -96.94
CA ARG A 332 -62.02 -6.75 -98.19
C ARG A 332 -61.85 -5.25 -97.94
N SER A 333 -61.20 -4.58 -98.89
CA SER A 333 -61.21 -3.12 -99.05
C SER A 333 -61.45 -2.80 -100.52
N ASP A 334 -62.30 -1.84 -100.85
CA ASP A 334 -62.71 -1.47 -102.22
C ASP A 334 -63.21 -2.66 -103.09
N GLY A 335 -63.68 -3.73 -102.44
CA GLY A 335 -64.15 -4.96 -103.10
C GLY A 335 -63.07 -6.00 -103.39
N GLU A 336 -61.80 -5.61 -103.43
CA GLU A 336 -60.66 -6.53 -103.54
C GLU A 336 -60.52 -7.38 -102.27
N TYR A 337 -60.17 -8.66 -102.44
CA TYR A 337 -59.97 -9.59 -101.32
C TYR A 337 -58.51 -9.60 -100.88
N ASN A 338 -58.26 -9.04 -99.70
CA ASN A 338 -56.92 -8.84 -99.15
C ASN A 338 -56.66 -9.87 -98.04
N SER A 339 -55.89 -10.91 -98.38
CA SER A 339 -55.49 -11.95 -97.45
C SER A 339 -54.25 -11.55 -96.65
N ASN A 340 -54.37 -11.55 -95.32
CA ASN A 340 -53.27 -11.49 -94.35
C ASN A 340 -52.38 -10.24 -94.43
N SER A 341 -52.88 -9.13 -93.87
CA SER A 341 -52.04 -7.98 -93.51
C SER A 341 -51.62 -8.06 -92.05
N TRP A 342 -50.39 -7.62 -91.74
CA TRP A 342 -49.83 -7.58 -90.40
C TRP A 342 -49.33 -6.18 -90.04
N LEU A 343 -49.70 -5.75 -88.82
CA LEU A 343 -49.28 -4.48 -88.24
C LEU A 343 -48.51 -4.74 -86.95
N TYR A 344 -47.34 -4.11 -86.85
CA TYR A 344 -46.44 -4.21 -85.70
C TYR A 344 -46.35 -2.85 -85.03
N MET A 345 -46.72 -2.76 -83.77
CA MET A 345 -46.80 -1.51 -83.04
C MET A 345 -46.10 -1.58 -81.67
N TYR A 346 -45.39 -0.52 -81.32
CA TYR A 346 -44.96 -0.26 -79.94
C TYR A 346 -45.27 1.18 -79.54
N SER A 347 -45.57 1.36 -78.26
CA SER A 347 -45.81 2.67 -77.64
C SER A 347 -45.14 2.77 -76.28
N GLY A 348 -45.11 3.98 -75.74
CA GLY A 348 -44.79 4.19 -74.34
C GLY A 348 -44.57 5.64 -73.96
N ARG A 349 -44.31 5.84 -72.67
CA ARG A 349 -43.91 7.07 -72.00
C ARG A 349 -42.38 7.15 -72.02
N ALA A 350 -41.80 7.68 -73.10
CA ALA A 350 -40.35 7.55 -73.34
C ALA A 350 -39.48 8.32 -72.31
N THR A 351 -38.41 7.69 -71.82
CA THR A 351 -37.44 8.25 -70.86
C THR A 351 -36.71 9.47 -71.44
N ASN A 352 -36.50 10.52 -70.64
CA ASN A 352 -35.88 11.74 -71.15
C ASN A 352 -34.38 11.55 -71.41
N ALA A 353 -33.85 12.06 -72.52
CA ALA A 353 -32.44 11.90 -72.87
C ALA A 353 -31.46 12.45 -71.81
N LYS A 354 -31.88 13.46 -71.02
CA LYS A 354 -31.08 14.02 -69.92
C LYS A 354 -30.86 13.04 -68.76
N GLU A 355 -31.70 12.03 -68.61
CA GLU A 355 -31.53 11.03 -67.55
C GLU A 355 -30.29 10.15 -67.76
N LEU A 356 -29.69 10.13 -68.96
CA LEU A 356 -28.47 9.38 -69.26
C LEU A 356 -27.27 9.73 -68.37
N GLU A 357 -27.22 10.95 -67.83
CA GLU A 357 -26.15 11.37 -66.91
C GLU A 357 -26.35 10.83 -65.48
N ASN A 358 -27.56 10.37 -65.16
CA ASN A 358 -27.94 9.80 -63.87
C ASN A 358 -28.08 8.26 -63.92
N LEU A 359 -27.89 7.65 -65.10
CA LEU A 359 -27.94 6.21 -65.31
C LEU A 359 -26.52 5.63 -65.40
N SER A 360 -26.26 4.58 -64.64
CA SER A 360 -24.96 3.92 -64.57
C SER A 360 -25.10 2.40 -64.44
N GLY A 361 -24.00 1.68 -64.66
CA GLY A 361 -23.93 0.23 -64.58
C GLY A 361 -24.64 -0.48 -65.75
N GLU A 362 -24.92 -1.76 -65.51
CA GLU A 362 -25.63 -2.63 -66.45
C GLU A 362 -27.06 -2.90 -65.97
N ALA A 363 -28.00 -2.81 -66.89
CA ALA A 363 -29.41 -3.08 -66.68
C ALA A 363 -29.88 -4.19 -67.63
N ASN A 364 -30.43 -5.25 -67.05
CA ASN A 364 -30.98 -6.37 -67.79
C ASN A 364 -32.50 -6.24 -67.83
N TYR A 365 -33.07 -6.22 -69.04
CA TYR A 365 -34.50 -6.11 -69.30
C TYR A 365 -35.00 -7.48 -69.73
N GLN A 366 -36.07 -7.95 -69.09
CA GLN A 366 -36.76 -9.19 -69.46
C GLN A 366 -38.22 -8.89 -69.78
N GLY A 367 -38.75 -9.56 -70.79
CA GLY A 367 -40.12 -9.30 -71.22
C GLY A 367 -40.63 -10.21 -72.32
N LYS A 368 -41.68 -9.73 -73.00
CA LYS A 368 -42.37 -10.46 -74.06
C LYS A 368 -42.06 -9.85 -75.41
N ALA A 369 -42.17 -10.69 -76.42
CA ALA A 369 -42.20 -10.30 -77.80
C ALA A 369 -43.27 -11.08 -78.55
N TYR A 370 -43.70 -10.56 -79.70
CA TYR A 370 -44.57 -11.26 -80.63
C TYR A 370 -43.88 -11.29 -81.99
N ILE A 371 -43.59 -12.49 -82.49
CA ILE A 371 -43.02 -12.74 -83.83
C ILE A 371 -44.17 -13.30 -84.67
N TYR A 372 -44.74 -12.49 -85.56
CA TYR A 372 -46.13 -12.67 -85.99
C TYR A 372 -47.06 -12.87 -84.77
N SER A 373 -47.90 -13.91 -84.76
CA SER A 373 -48.73 -14.30 -83.61
C SER A 373 -48.00 -15.15 -82.55
N VAL A 374 -46.71 -15.46 -82.73
CA VAL A 374 -45.95 -16.35 -81.83
C VAL A 374 -45.43 -15.58 -80.62
N ALA A 375 -46.06 -15.83 -79.47
CA ALA A 375 -45.60 -15.35 -78.18
C ALA A 375 -44.17 -15.85 -77.90
N SER A 376 -43.28 -14.91 -77.62
CA SER A 376 -41.83 -15.07 -77.54
C SER A 376 -41.28 -14.34 -76.31
N LYS A 377 -40.07 -14.69 -75.87
CA LYS A 377 -39.38 -14.04 -74.75
C LYS A 377 -38.29 -13.12 -75.27
N MET A 378 -38.09 -11.99 -74.61
CA MET A 378 -37.04 -11.02 -74.92
C MET A 378 -36.15 -10.83 -73.69
N ASN A 379 -34.83 -10.82 -73.92
CA ASN A 379 -33.82 -10.44 -72.93
C ASN A 379 -32.88 -9.43 -73.59
N ILE A 380 -32.77 -8.22 -73.05
CA ILE A 380 -31.93 -7.16 -73.60
C ILE A 380 -31.09 -6.55 -72.47
N THR A 381 -29.81 -6.35 -72.73
CA THR A 381 -28.86 -5.79 -71.77
C THR A 381 -28.44 -4.41 -72.26
N ALA A 382 -28.70 -3.38 -71.45
CA ALA A 382 -28.20 -2.03 -71.66
C ALA A 382 -27.07 -1.74 -70.65
N ASN A 383 -25.94 -1.27 -71.13
CA ASN A 383 -24.82 -0.86 -70.31
C ASN A 383 -24.69 0.67 -70.40
N PHE A 384 -25.11 1.38 -69.36
CA PHE A 384 -25.21 2.84 -69.37
C PHE A 384 -23.83 3.53 -69.27
N ASP A 385 -22.86 2.89 -68.61
CA ASP A 385 -21.48 3.39 -68.51
C ASP A 385 -20.80 3.43 -69.89
N ASN A 386 -20.93 2.34 -70.66
CA ASN A 386 -20.42 2.24 -72.02
C ASN A 386 -21.37 2.84 -73.07
N LYS A 387 -22.61 3.16 -72.69
CA LYS A 387 -23.71 3.65 -73.53
C LYS A 387 -24.04 2.70 -74.69
N THR A 388 -24.02 1.39 -74.42
CA THR A 388 -24.30 0.33 -75.40
C THR A 388 -25.53 -0.50 -75.02
N ILE A 389 -26.11 -1.18 -76.02
CA ILE A 389 -27.24 -2.10 -75.84
C ILE A 389 -27.11 -3.29 -76.80
N SER A 390 -27.49 -4.48 -76.36
CA SER A 390 -27.55 -5.72 -77.16
C SER A 390 -28.57 -6.69 -76.54
N GLY A 391 -28.87 -7.81 -77.20
CA GLY A 391 -29.77 -8.82 -76.61
C GLY A 391 -30.30 -9.85 -77.58
N ASN A 392 -31.36 -10.57 -77.17
CA ASN A 392 -32.03 -11.55 -78.00
C ASN A 392 -33.54 -11.67 -77.76
N ILE A 393 -34.22 -12.23 -78.76
CA ILE A 393 -35.62 -12.62 -78.72
C ILE A 393 -35.72 -14.07 -79.18
N ILE A 394 -36.42 -14.92 -78.42
CA ILE A 394 -36.52 -16.36 -78.67
C ILE A 394 -37.99 -16.80 -78.59
N SER A 395 -38.47 -17.59 -79.54
CA SER A 395 -39.80 -18.20 -79.50
C SER A 395 -39.99 -19.11 -78.28
N ALA A 396 -41.22 -19.27 -77.79
CA ALA A 396 -41.49 -20.05 -76.56
C ALA A 396 -41.06 -21.53 -76.60
N ASP A 397 -40.82 -22.08 -77.80
CA ASP A 397 -40.28 -23.43 -78.04
C ASP A 397 -38.75 -23.51 -78.09
N ASN A 398 -38.04 -22.38 -78.00
CA ASN A 398 -36.59 -22.22 -78.16
C ASN A 398 -36.01 -22.73 -79.49
N ALA A 399 -36.83 -22.94 -80.53
CA ALA A 399 -36.40 -23.62 -81.75
C ALA A 399 -36.91 -22.99 -83.06
N THR A 400 -38.12 -22.40 -83.08
CA THR A 400 -38.72 -21.90 -84.34
C THR A 400 -38.13 -20.56 -84.79
N TYR A 401 -37.94 -19.62 -83.85
CA TYR A 401 -37.37 -18.30 -84.12
C TYR A 401 -36.34 -17.90 -83.05
N VAL A 402 -35.16 -17.50 -83.51
CA VAL A 402 -34.13 -16.83 -82.68
C VAL A 402 -33.76 -15.53 -83.38
N ILE A 403 -33.75 -14.42 -82.65
CA ILE A 403 -33.30 -13.11 -83.11
C ILE A 403 -32.23 -12.64 -82.14
N ASN A 404 -31.07 -12.21 -82.65
CA ASN A 404 -30.01 -11.55 -81.91
C ASN A 404 -29.94 -10.08 -82.35
N LEU A 405 -29.94 -9.18 -81.38
CA LEU A 405 -29.76 -7.74 -81.56
C LEU A 405 -28.27 -7.46 -81.40
N GLU A 406 -27.59 -7.15 -82.50
CA GLU A 406 -26.16 -6.84 -82.49
C GLU A 406 -25.92 -5.56 -81.67
N GLN A 407 -24.76 -5.49 -81.00
CA GLN A 407 -24.49 -4.39 -80.09
C GLN A 407 -24.50 -3.04 -80.82
N SER A 408 -25.30 -2.11 -80.32
CA SER A 408 -25.35 -0.73 -80.80
C SER A 408 -25.27 0.27 -79.65
N ASN A 409 -25.39 1.57 -79.98
CA ASN A 409 -25.27 2.66 -79.02
C ASN A 409 -26.65 3.12 -78.53
N ILE A 410 -26.70 3.53 -77.26
CA ILE A 410 -27.79 4.32 -76.70
C ILE A 410 -27.64 5.76 -77.21
N THR A 411 -28.71 6.34 -77.73
CA THR A 411 -28.73 7.64 -78.41
C THR A 411 -29.85 8.53 -77.90
N ASP A 412 -29.64 9.84 -77.92
CA ASP A 412 -30.76 10.80 -77.94
C ASP A 412 -31.43 10.73 -79.32
N THR A 413 -32.75 10.59 -79.36
CA THR A 413 -33.55 10.84 -80.56
C THR A 413 -34.84 11.54 -80.18
N ASP A 414 -35.00 12.76 -80.69
CA ASP A 414 -36.09 13.70 -80.40
C ASP A 414 -36.22 14.13 -78.92
N GLY A 415 -35.14 14.04 -78.13
CA GLY A 415 -35.10 14.36 -76.70
C GLY A 415 -35.31 13.15 -75.77
N TYR A 416 -35.30 11.93 -76.32
CA TYR A 416 -35.62 10.69 -75.61
C TYR A 416 -34.56 9.62 -75.78
N LEU A 417 -34.34 8.82 -74.73
CA LEU A 417 -33.43 7.68 -74.77
C LEU A 417 -33.93 6.62 -75.76
N SER A 418 -33.15 6.43 -76.81
CA SER A 418 -33.50 5.64 -77.99
C SER A 418 -32.36 4.72 -78.36
N PHE A 419 -32.66 3.63 -79.05
CA PHE A 419 -31.66 2.70 -79.58
C PHE A 419 -32.10 2.17 -80.94
N ASN A 420 -31.12 1.88 -81.79
CA ASN A 420 -31.32 1.23 -83.08
C ASN A 420 -30.04 0.50 -83.50
N GLY A 421 -30.15 -0.52 -84.34
CA GLY A 421 -28.98 -1.30 -84.76
C GLY A 421 -29.32 -2.42 -85.74
N THR A 422 -28.30 -3.23 -86.06
CA THR A 422 -28.44 -4.43 -86.90
C THR A 422 -28.99 -5.59 -86.09
N ALA A 423 -29.91 -6.36 -86.66
CA ALA A 423 -30.37 -7.61 -86.07
C ALA A 423 -30.14 -8.77 -87.05
N LYS A 424 -29.80 -9.94 -86.50
CA LYS A 424 -29.71 -11.20 -87.23
C LYS A 424 -30.69 -12.18 -86.63
N GLY A 425 -31.30 -13.03 -87.45
CA GLY A 425 -32.24 -14.03 -86.97
C GLY A 425 -32.14 -15.33 -87.74
N GLN A 426 -32.68 -16.37 -87.13
CA GLN A 426 -32.82 -17.69 -87.69
C GLN A 426 -34.30 -18.08 -87.63
N ALA A 427 -34.85 -18.49 -88.77
CA ALA A 427 -36.21 -19.02 -88.89
C ALA A 427 -36.13 -20.38 -89.59
N TYR A 428 -36.36 -21.45 -88.83
CA TYR A 428 -36.02 -22.82 -89.27
C TYR A 428 -34.55 -22.88 -89.76
N ASP A 429 -34.30 -23.41 -90.96
CA ASP A 429 -32.95 -23.45 -91.57
C ASP A 429 -32.53 -22.14 -92.27
N THR A 430 -33.39 -21.11 -92.31
CA THR A 430 -33.10 -19.85 -93.02
C THR A 430 -32.53 -18.77 -92.12
N SER A 431 -31.34 -18.27 -92.47
CA SER A 431 -30.74 -17.08 -91.86
C SER A 431 -31.34 -15.79 -92.44
N LEU A 432 -31.55 -14.81 -91.56
CA LEU A 432 -32.21 -13.54 -91.83
C LEU A 432 -31.36 -12.39 -91.27
N GLU A 433 -31.30 -11.26 -91.98
CA GLU A 433 -30.64 -10.04 -91.50
C GLU A 433 -31.56 -8.81 -91.67
N GLY A 434 -31.33 -7.77 -90.87
CA GLY A 434 -32.12 -6.55 -90.89
C GLY A 434 -31.78 -5.61 -89.75
N SER A 435 -32.78 -4.90 -89.24
CA SER A 435 -32.60 -3.87 -88.21
C SER A 435 -33.57 -3.99 -87.04
N TYR A 436 -33.20 -3.39 -85.92
CA TYR A 436 -34.08 -3.13 -84.79
C TYR A 436 -34.05 -1.64 -84.41
N ASP A 437 -35.15 -1.18 -83.81
CA ASP A 437 -35.25 0.15 -83.18
C ASP A 437 -36.18 0.10 -81.97
N GLY A 438 -35.98 1.01 -81.02
CA GLY A 438 -36.76 1.10 -79.80
C GLY A 438 -36.40 2.31 -78.94
N LYS A 439 -37.11 2.45 -77.82
CA LYS A 439 -36.89 3.49 -76.81
C LYS A 439 -36.91 2.88 -75.41
N PHE A 440 -36.18 3.53 -74.50
CA PHE A 440 -36.37 3.32 -73.07
C PHE A 440 -37.63 4.09 -72.62
N MET A 441 -38.35 3.51 -71.67
CA MET A 441 -39.65 3.99 -71.21
C MET A 441 -39.65 4.11 -69.68
N GLY A 442 -40.41 5.06 -69.18
CA GLY A 442 -40.51 5.41 -67.76
C GLY A 442 -39.34 6.19 -67.21
N LEU A 443 -39.52 6.69 -65.99
CA LEU A 443 -38.45 7.34 -65.23
C LEU A 443 -37.31 6.34 -65.00
N HIS A 444 -36.07 6.80 -65.16
CA HIS A 444 -34.85 6.03 -64.93
C HIS A 444 -34.74 4.75 -65.79
N ALA A 445 -35.38 4.76 -66.96
CA ALA A 445 -35.40 3.66 -67.92
C ALA A 445 -35.83 2.33 -67.27
N GLN A 446 -36.96 2.33 -66.55
CA GLN A 446 -37.52 1.13 -65.91
C GLN A 446 -38.05 0.10 -66.93
N GLU A 447 -38.42 0.54 -68.12
CA GLU A 447 -38.88 -0.31 -69.22
C GLU A 447 -38.15 -0.02 -70.53
N ILE A 448 -38.29 -0.95 -71.49
CA ILE A 448 -37.97 -0.73 -72.91
C ILE A 448 -39.11 -1.21 -73.78
N ALA A 449 -39.28 -0.60 -74.96
CA ALA A 449 -40.11 -1.15 -76.03
C ALA A 449 -39.51 -0.86 -77.41
N GLY A 450 -39.74 -1.75 -78.36
CA GLY A 450 -39.18 -1.65 -79.71
C GLY A 450 -39.70 -2.70 -80.68
N LYS A 451 -39.08 -2.74 -81.86
CA LYS A 451 -39.40 -3.67 -82.95
C LYS A 451 -38.17 -4.16 -83.70
N VAL A 452 -38.34 -5.23 -84.47
CA VAL A 452 -37.31 -5.82 -85.34
C VAL A 452 -37.92 -6.09 -86.72
N SER A 453 -37.14 -5.90 -87.79
CA SER A 453 -37.52 -6.26 -89.16
C SER A 453 -36.37 -6.88 -89.94
N LEU A 454 -36.50 -8.18 -90.24
CA LEU A 454 -35.50 -9.00 -90.93
C LEU A 454 -36.00 -9.49 -92.31
N LYS A 455 -35.05 -9.86 -93.18
CA LYS A 455 -35.27 -10.51 -94.48
C LYS A 455 -34.17 -11.56 -94.72
N GLY A 456 -34.42 -12.57 -95.54
CA GLY A 456 -33.41 -13.56 -95.92
C GLY A 456 -33.59 -14.05 -97.35
N SER A 457 -32.53 -14.63 -97.92
CA SER A 457 -32.57 -15.22 -99.26
C SER A 457 -33.38 -16.51 -99.27
N GLY A 458 -34.52 -16.52 -99.97
CA GLY A 458 -35.42 -17.69 -100.07
C GLY A 458 -36.62 -17.65 -99.11
N TYR A 459 -36.78 -16.58 -98.33
CA TYR A 459 -38.01 -16.34 -97.55
C TYR A 459 -38.78 -15.17 -98.19
N ASP A 460 -39.94 -15.44 -98.80
CA ASP A 460 -40.75 -14.45 -99.53
C ASP A 460 -41.40 -13.38 -98.62
N GLY A 461 -41.25 -13.51 -97.29
CA GLY A 461 -41.74 -12.59 -96.29
C GLY A 461 -40.68 -11.62 -95.74
N LYS A 462 -41.15 -10.61 -94.99
CA LYS A 462 -40.33 -9.94 -93.96
C LYS A 462 -40.67 -10.63 -92.64
N LEU A 463 -39.68 -11.05 -91.86
CA LEU A 463 -39.92 -11.43 -90.45
C LEU A 463 -39.94 -10.16 -89.62
N GLN A 464 -41.00 -9.94 -88.86
CA GLN A 464 -41.10 -8.81 -87.95
C GLN A 464 -41.50 -9.24 -86.55
N ALA A 465 -41.08 -8.43 -85.58
CA ALA A 465 -41.36 -8.62 -84.17
C ALA A 465 -41.55 -7.27 -83.48
N VAL A 466 -42.36 -7.25 -82.42
CA VAL A 466 -42.36 -6.18 -81.40
C VAL A 466 -42.08 -6.76 -80.04
N PHE A 467 -41.47 -5.98 -79.16
CA PHE A 467 -41.05 -6.41 -77.83
C PHE A 467 -41.15 -5.29 -76.81
N ASN A 468 -41.48 -5.64 -75.57
CA ASN A 468 -41.32 -4.77 -74.40
C ASN A 468 -41.04 -5.59 -73.13
N GLY A 469 -40.40 -4.96 -72.15
CA GLY A 469 -39.96 -5.62 -70.93
C GLY A 469 -39.48 -4.67 -69.85
N THR A 470 -39.48 -5.16 -68.62
CA THR A 470 -39.07 -4.40 -67.43
C THR A 470 -37.61 -4.69 -67.09
N LYS A 471 -36.93 -3.69 -66.55
CA LYS A 471 -35.65 -3.81 -65.85
C LYS A 471 -35.80 -4.80 -64.69
N GLN A 472 -34.75 -5.58 -64.42
CA GLN A 472 -34.65 -6.60 -63.37
C GLN A 472 -33.65 -6.17 -62.29
#